data_AF-A0A6J5XPS1-F1
#
_entry.id   AF-A0A6J5XPS1-F1
#
_cell.length_a   1.000
_cell.length_b   1.000
_cell.length_c   1.000
_cell.angle_alpha   90.00
_cell.angle_beta   90.00
_cell.angle_gamma   90.00
#
_symmetry.space_group_name_H-M   'P 1'
#
loop_
_entity.id
_entity.type
_entity.pdbx_description
1 polymer ?
#
loop_
_entity_poly.entity_id
_entity_poly.type
_entity_poly.pdbx_seq_one_letter_code
_entity_poly.pdbx_strand_id
1 'polypeptide(L)'
;MKGVQRQLGMMRCWQRRIVSGLALLWQQGVEVIVLSSSRGHIDVILHGVEMETFRFIGFCGNPNMRLRRHSWDLLHRIGGSIHGPQLVGGDFN
;
A
#
# COMPACT_ATOMS: atom_id res chain seq x y z
N MET A 1 -5.54 -0.55 16.18
CA MET A 1 -5.57 0.22 14.91
C MET A 1 -4.93 1.60 14.98
N LYS A 2 -5.06 2.39 16.07
CA LYS A 2 -4.44 3.74 16.15
C LYS A 2 -2.90 3.75 16.17
N GLY A 3 -2.21 2.67 16.53
CA GLY A 3 -0.75 2.63 16.56
C GLY A 3 -0.11 2.39 15.18
N VAL A 4 -0.71 1.54 14.34
CA VAL A 4 -0.28 1.30 12.95
C VAL A 4 -0.23 2.60 12.14
N GLN A 5 -1.22 3.49 12.29
CA GLN A 5 -1.22 4.81 11.64
C GLN A 5 -0.12 5.76 12.13
N ARG A 6 0.38 5.61 13.37
CA ARG A 6 1.50 6.43 13.86
C ARG A 6 2.85 5.89 13.40
N GLN A 7 2.90 4.62 13.02
CA GLN A 7 4.11 3.94 12.58
C GLN A 7 4.31 3.93 11.05
N LEU A 8 3.23 4.16 10.29
CA LEU A 8 3.23 4.16 8.83
C LEU A 8 2.63 5.46 8.29
N GLY A 9 3.33 6.10 7.36
CA GLY A 9 2.84 7.23 6.59
C GLY A 9 2.76 6.89 5.11
N MET A 10 1.67 7.26 4.45
CA MET A 10 1.61 7.30 2.98
C MET A 10 1.70 8.76 2.54
N MET A 11 2.74 9.10 1.78
CA MET A 11 2.81 10.40 1.11
C MET A 11 2.36 10.29 -0.34
N ARG A 12 1.47 11.20 -0.77
CA ARG A 12 1.33 11.54 -2.20
C ARG A 12 2.46 12.52 -2.55
N CYS A 13 3.23 12.21 -3.59
CA CYS A 13 4.06 13.22 -4.22
C CYS A 13 3.15 14.27 -4.91
N TRP A 14 3.50 15.55 -4.73
CA TRP A 14 2.67 16.73 -4.98
C TRP A 14 2.20 16.92 -6.43
N GLN A 15 1.13 17.70 -6.55
CA GLN A 15 0.36 17.99 -7.75
C GLN A 15 1.13 18.89 -8.74
N ARG A 16 2.03 18.32 -9.54
CA ARG A 16 2.44 18.88 -10.84
C ARG A 16 2.46 17.77 -11.88
N ARG A 17 1.67 17.99 -12.93
CA ARG A 17 1.46 17.15 -14.12
C ARG A 17 2.72 16.34 -14.48
N ILE A 18 2.67 15.02 -14.32
CA ILE A 18 3.23 13.94 -15.19
C ILE A 18 3.61 12.66 -14.41
N VAL A 19 3.81 12.68 -13.08
CA VAL A 19 4.22 11.45 -12.36
C VAL A 19 3.34 11.13 -11.15
N SER A 20 2.50 10.11 -11.28
CA SER A 20 1.88 9.43 -10.13
C SER A 20 2.87 8.43 -9.55
N GLY A 21 3.15 8.53 -8.26
CA GLY A 21 4.01 7.59 -7.54
C GLY A 21 3.48 7.35 -6.13
N LEU A 22 3.67 6.12 -5.65
CA LEU A 22 3.41 5.73 -4.27
C LEU A 22 4.73 5.78 -3.50
N ALA A 23 4.69 6.35 -2.30
CA ALA A 23 5.77 6.30 -1.34
C ALA A 23 5.22 5.77 -0.01
N LEU A 24 5.90 4.76 0.53
CA LEU A 24 5.65 4.25 1.87
C LEU A 24 6.75 4.78 2.79
N LEU A 25 6.35 5.37 3.92
CA LEU A 25 7.24 5.84 4.97
C LEU A 25 6.95 5.03 6.22
N TRP A 26 7.98 4.68 6.96
CA TRP A 26 7.86 3.90 8.19
C TRP A 26 8.80 4.43 9.26
N GLN A 27 8.45 4.17 10.52
CA GLN A 27 9.28 4.53 11.66
C GLN A 27 10.53 3.65 11.75
N GLN A 28 11.60 4.18 12.35
CA GLN A 28 12.79 3.41 12.66
C GLN A 28 12.44 2.22 13.56
N GLY A 29 13.01 1.04 13.26
CA GLY A 29 12.72 -0.21 13.98
C GLY A 29 11.57 -1.03 13.39
N VAL A 30 10.85 -0.51 12.38
CA VAL A 30 9.98 -1.32 11.53
C VAL A 30 10.80 -1.92 10.40
N GLU A 31 10.80 -3.24 10.31
CA GLU A 31 11.37 -3.96 9.16
C GLU A 31 10.31 -4.05 8.05
N VAL A 32 10.72 -3.74 6.82
CA VAL A 32 9.85 -3.72 5.65
C VAL A 32 10.42 -4.66 4.59
N ILE A 33 9.64 -5.67 4.24
CA ILE A 33 9.97 -6.62 3.17
C ILE A 33 9.03 -6.37 2.00
N VAL A 34 9.58 -5.96 0.86
CA VAL A 34 8.78 -5.71 -0.36
C VAL A 34 8.48 -7.04 -1.06
N LEU A 35 7.20 -7.36 -1.21
CA LEU A 35 6.74 -8.52 -1.97
C LEU A 35 6.56 -8.18 -3.45
N SER A 36 5.90 -7.05 -3.73
CA SER A 36 5.72 -6.55 -5.08
C SER A 36 5.49 -5.04 -5.11
N SER A 37 5.83 -4.39 -6.21
CA SER A 37 5.57 -2.96 -6.40
C SER A 37 5.38 -2.60 -7.87
N SER A 38 4.63 -1.53 -8.11
CA SER A 38 4.45 -0.89 -9.41
C SER A 38 4.13 0.59 -9.21
N ARG A 39 3.84 1.33 -10.29
CA ARG A 39 3.33 2.71 -10.16
C ARG A 39 2.00 2.82 -9.40
N GLY A 40 1.18 1.77 -9.40
CA GLY A 40 -0.17 1.77 -8.82
C GLY A 40 -0.31 0.99 -7.52
N HIS A 41 0.73 0.26 -7.07
CA HIS A 41 0.69 -0.43 -5.79
C HIS A 41 2.08 -0.62 -5.16
N ILE A 42 2.09 -0.78 -3.84
CA ILE A 42 3.20 -1.29 -3.04
C ILE A 42 2.62 -2.37 -2.13
N ASP A 43 3.21 -3.55 -2.13
CA ASP A 43 2.79 -4.69 -1.31
C ASP A 43 3.99 -5.16 -0.48
N VAL A 44 3.85 -5.06 0.85
CA VAL A 44 4.95 -5.28 1.80
C VAL A 44 4.50 -6.12 2.99
N ILE A 45 5.44 -6.83 3.60
CA ILE A 45 5.31 -7.36 4.95
C ILE A 45 6.02 -6.41 5.91
N LEU A 46 5.37 -6.10 7.02
CA LEU A 46 5.87 -5.25 8.08
C LEU A 46 6.09 -6.10 9.34
N HIS A 47 7.31 -6.04 9.89
CA HIS A 47 7.64 -6.62 11.19
C HIS A 47 8.01 -5.52 12.19
N GLY A 48 7.74 -5.77 13.48
CA GLY A 48 8.08 -4.83 14.57
C GLY A 48 7.03 -3.74 14.81
N VAL A 49 5.87 -3.80 14.14
CA VAL A 49 4.70 -2.98 14.43
C VAL A 49 3.92 -3.70 15.55
N GLU A 50 3.80 -3.09 16.74
CA GLU A 50 3.05 -3.66 17.89
C GLU A 50 3.28 -5.18 18.18
N MET A 51 4.49 -5.71 17.95
CA MET A 51 4.87 -7.15 18.08
C MET A 51 4.21 -8.14 17.11
N GLU A 52 3.50 -7.65 16.11
CA GLU A 52 2.77 -8.48 15.14
C GLU A 52 3.34 -8.29 13.73
N THR A 53 3.14 -9.30 12.88
CA THR A 53 3.52 -9.26 11.46
C THR A 53 2.29 -8.99 10.63
N PHE A 54 2.34 -7.97 9.78
CA PHE A 54 1.20 -7.59 8.94
C PHE A 54 1.63 -7.44 7.50
N ARG A 55 0.73 -7.79 6.58
CA ARG A 55 0.88 -7.39 5.18
C ARG A 55 0.19 -6.05 4.95
N PHE A 56 0.89 -5.10 4.34
CA PHE A 56 0.34 -3.83 3.93
C PHE A 56 0.35 -3.69 2.41
N ILE A 57 -0.81 -3.32 1.85
CA ILE A 57 -0.99 -3.04 0.44
C ILE A 57 -1.34 -1.55 0.28
N GLY A 58 -0.36 -0.77 -0.13
CA GLY A 58 -0.53 0.61 -0.57
C GLY A 58 -1.04 0.64 -2.01
N PHE A 59 -2.11 1.38 -2.31
CA PHE A 59 -2.74 1.39 -3.62
C PHE A 59 -3.05 2.81 -4.13
N CYS A 60 -2.90 3.01 -5.44
CA CYS A 60 -3.35 4.22 -6.12
C CYS A 60 -4.14 3.83 -7.37
N GLY A 61 -5.45 4.08 -7.32
CA GLY A 61 -6.38 3.86 -8.41
C GLY A 61 -6.03 4.65 -9.66
N ASN A 62 -6.44 4.14 -10.82
CA ASN A 62 -6.17 4.78 -12.09
C ASN A 62 -7.09 6.00 -12.29
N PRO A 63 -6.54 7.21 -12.55
CA PRO A 63 -7.36 8.40 -12.76
C PRO A 63 -8.29 8.27 -13.99
N ASN A 64 -7.95 7.39 -14.94
CA ASN A 64 -8.83 7.07 -16.06
C ASN A 64 -9.89 6.04 -15.65
N MET A 65 -11.16 6.48 -15.67
CA MET A 65 -12.33 5.65 -15.33
C MET A 65 -12.38 4.30 -16.05
N ARG A 66 -11.96 4.25 -17.32
CA ARG A 66 -11.98 3.03 -18.13
C ARG A 66 -11.02 1.95 -17.61
N LEU A 67 -9.99 2.35 -16.87
CA LEU A 67 -8.94 1.47 -16.35
C LEU A 67 -9.09 1.16 -14.86
N ARG A 68 -10.11 1.72 -14.18
CA ARG A 68 -10.40 1.43 -12.76
C ARG A 68 -10.64 -0.05 -12.53
N ARG A 69 -11.36 -0.73 -13.44
CA ARG A 69 -11.60 -2.18 -13.38
C ARG A 69 -10.30 -2.96 -13.21
N HIS A 70 -9.29 -2.65 -14.02
CA HIS A 70 -7.98 -3.31 -13.93
C HIS A 70 -7.28 -3.06 -12.59
N SER A 71 -7.51 -1.90 -11.98
CA SER A 71 -6.93 -1.53 -10.70
C SER A 71 -7.60 -2.32 -9.55
N TRP A 72 -8.92 -2.54 -9.64
CA TRP A 72 -9.67 -3.42 -8.74
C TRP A 72 -9.36 -4.91 -8.93
N ASP A 73 -9.23 -5.36 -10.18
CA ASP A 73 -8.85 -6.74 -10.50
C ASP A 73 -7.45 -7.06 -9.95
N LEU A 74 -6.54 -6.08 -10.01
CA LEU A 74 -5.23 -6.18 -9.36
C LEU A 74 -5.40 -6.38 -7.86
N LEU A 75 -6.10 -5.47 -7.16
CA LEU A 75 -6.36 -5.57 -5.72
C LEU A 75 -6.94 -6.94 -5.31
N HIS A 76 -7.90 -7.47 -6.06
CA HIS A 76 -8.46 -8.80 -5.80
C HIS A 76 -7.42 -9.91 -5.95
N ARG A 77 -6.52 -9.84 -6.93
CA ARG A 77 -5.46 -10.83 -7.13
C ARG A 77 -4.43 -10.79 -5.99
N ILE A 78 -3.96 -9.60 -5.60
CA ILE A 78 -2.95 -9.49 -4.54
C ILE A 78 -3.54 -9.74 -3.14
N GLY A 79 -4.78 -9.34 -2.90
CA GLY A 79 -5.50 -9.57 -1.65
C GLY A 79 -6.05 -10.99 -1.47
N GLY A 80 -6.18 -11.79 -2.55
CA GLY A 80 -6.73 -13.15 -2.46
C GLY A 80 -5.80 -14.20 -1.84
N SER A 81 -4.50 -13.89 -1.72
CA SER A 81 -3.51 -14.80 -1.13
C SER A 81 -3.28 -14.42 0.33
N ILE A 82 -3.96 -15.07 1.29
CA ILE A 82 -3.80 -14.70 2.71
C ILE A 82 -3.55 -15.91 3.63
N HIS A 83 -2.40 -15.86 4.32
CA HIS A 83 -2.25 -16.31 5.70
C HIS A 83 -1.87 -15.07 6.55
N GLY A 84 -2.71 -14.67 7.51
CA GLY A 84 -2.42 -13.58 8.47
C GLY A 84 -3.16 -12.25 8.26
N PRO A 85 -2.97 -11.26 9.16
CA PRO A 85 -3.65 -9.97 9.11
C PRO A 85 -3.12 -9.09 7.95
N GLN A 86 -4.05 -8.46 7.22
CA GLN A 86 -3.72 -7.57 6.11
C GLN A 86 -4.40 -6.21 6.25
N LEU A 87 -3.70 -5.16 5.80
CA LEU A 87 -4.22 -3.81 5.72
C LEU A 87 -4.04 -3.28 4.29
N VAL A 88 -5.13 -2.78 3.71
CA VAL A 88 -5.10 -2.11 2.40
C VAL A 88 -5.37 -0.63 2.61
N GLY A 89 -4.54 0.24 2.05
CA GLY A 89 -4.67 1.70 2.19
C GLY A 89 -4.23 2.46 0.96
N GLY A 90 -4.77 3.65 0.77
CA GLY A 90 -4.39 4.54 -0.34
C GLY A 90 -5.57 5.23 -1.00
N ASP A 91 -5.42 5.53 -2.30
CA ASP A 91 -6.44 6.18 -3.12
C ASP A 91 -7.16 5.11 -3.96
N PHE A 92 -8.47 4.94 -3.73
CA PHE A 92 -9.31 3.94 -4.41
C PHE A 92 -10.13 4.52 -5.58
N ASN A 93 -9.81 5.74 -6.03
CA ASN A 93 -10.50 6.42 -7.12
C ASN A 93 -10.56 5.61 -8.42
#